data_AF-A0A380EJ93-F1
#
_entry.id   AF-A0A380EJ93-F1
#
_cell.length_a   1.000
_cell.length_b   1.000
_cell.length_c   1.000
_cell.angle_alpha   90.00
_cell.angle_beta   90.00
_cell.angle_gamma   90.00
#
_symmetry.space_group_name_H-M   'P 1'
#
loop_
_entity.id
_entity.type
_entity.pdbx_description
1 polymer ?
#
loop_
_entity_poly.entity_id
_entity_poly.type
_entity_poly.pdbx_seq_one_letter_code
_entity_poly.pdbx_strand_id
1 'polypeptide(L)'
;MFKKLINKKNTINNYNEELDSSNIPEHIAIIMDGNGRWAKKRKMPRIKGHYEGMQTIKKITRVASDIGVKYLTLYAFSTENWSRPESEVNYIMNLPVNFLKTFLPELIEKMSKLKQLDLLISCQNQR
;
A
#
# COMPACT_ATOMS: atom_id res chain seq x y z
N MET A 1 -41.65 -21.69 -0.19
CA MET A 1 -41.18 -20.41 -0.78
C MET A 1 -39.83 -19.98 -0.16
N PHE A 2 -38.85 -20.89 -0.06
CA PHE A 2 -37.56 -20.69 0.63
C PHE A 2 -36.42 -21.47 -0.07
N LYS A 3 -36.20 -21.20 -1.36
CA LYS A 3 -35.09 -21.82 -2.14
C LYS A 3 -34.31 -20.82 -3.00
N LYS A 4 -34.35 -19.52 -2.67
CA LYS A 4 -33.69 -18.47 -3.47
C LYS A 4 -32.60 -17.68 -2.74
N LEU A 5 -32.07 -18.20 -1.62
CA LEU A 5 -31.12 -17.45 -0.77
C LEU A 5 -29.86 -18.23 -0.41
N ILE A 6 -29.47 -19.22 -1.22
CA ILE A 6 -28.17 -19.90 -1.10
C ILE A 6 -27.58 -20.08 -2.51
N ASN A 7 -27.18 -18.98 -3.15
CA ASN A 7 -26.11 -19.03 -4.14
C ASN A 7 -25.52 -17.63 -4.41
N LYS A 8 -24.71 -17.16 -3.46
CA LYS A 8 -23.74 -16.09 -3.72
C LYS A 8 -22.37 -16.54 -3.20
N LYS A 9 -22.00 -17.78 -3.54
CA LYS A 9 -20.64 -18.28 -3.38
C LYS A 9 -19.86 -17.88 -4.63
N ASN A 10 -18.85 -17.03 -4.42
CA ASN A 10 -17.65 -16.89 -5.24
C ASN A 10 -17.86 -16.76 -6.75
N THR A 11 -18.30 -15.59 -7.21
CA THR A 11 -17.80 -15.06 -8.48
C THR A 11 -16.36 -14.59 -8.25
N ILE A 12 -15.42 -15.54 -8.27
CA ILE A 12 -14.05 -15.24 -8.66
C ILE A 12 -14.16 -14.98 -10.15
N ASN A 13 -14.34 -13.72 -10.54
CA ASN A 13 -14.27 -13.35 -11.93
C ASN A 13 -12.83 -13.60 -12.38
N ASN A 14 -12.62 -14.68 -13.13
CA ASN A 14 -11.39 -14.95 -13.85
C ASN A 14 -11.28 -13.94 -15.00
N TYR A 15 -10.84 -12.73 -14.71
CA TYR A 15 -10.41 -11.79 -15.74
C TYR A 15 -9.00 -12.18 -16.18
N ASN A 16 -8.91 -13.08 -17.15
CA ASN A 16 -7.69 -13.29 -17.95
C ASN A 16 -7.57 -12.18 -19.00
N GLU A 17 -7.67 -10.91 -18.58
CA GLU A 17 -7.35 -9.78 -19.45
C GLU A 17 -5.84 -9.58 -19.34
N GLU A 18 -5.11 -10.06 -20.35
CA GLU A 18 -3.73 -9.64 -20.54
C GLU A 18 -3.72 -8.11 -20.64
N LEU A 19 -2.94 -7.46 -19.76
CA LEU A 19 -2.82 -6.00 -19.78
C LEU A 19 -2.21 -5.58 -21.11
N ASP A 20 -2.77 -4.53 -21.72
CA ASP A 20 -2.16 -3.91 -22.89
C ASP A 20 -0.80 -3.33 -22.51
N SER A 21 0.25 -4.05 -22.89
CA SER A 21 1.64 -3.68 -22.62
C SER A 21 2.05 -2.33 -23.23
N SER A 22 1.31 -1.84 -24.24
CA SER A 22 1.53 -0.54 -24.87
C SER A 22 0.89 0.63 -24.12
N ASN A 23 0.00 0.33 -23.16
CA ASN A 23 -0.78 1.34 -22.43
C ASN A 23 -0.64 1.21 -20.90
N ILE A 24 0.53 0.75 -20.43
CA ILE A 24 0.84 0.75 -19.00
C ILE A 24 1.14 2.19 -18.54
N PRO A 25 0.48 2.69 -17.49
CA PRO A 25 0.78 4.01 -16.95
C PRO A 25 2.24 4.10 -16.51
N GLU A 26 2.94 5.15 -16.94
CA GLU A 26 4.31 5.35 -16.48
C GLU A 26 4.38 5.68 -15.00
N HIS A 27 3.38 6.40 -14.48
CA HIS A 27 3.33 6.88 -13.09
C HIS A 27 1.99 6.53 -12.43
N ILE A 28 2.06 5.86 -11.29
CA ILE A 28 0.92 5.57 -10.43
C ILE A 28 1.13 6.21 -9.06
N ALA A 29 0.10 6.92 -8.57
CA ALA A 29 0.05 7.43 -7.21
C ALA A 29 -1.05 6.72 -6.41
N ILE A 30 -0.72 6.23 -5.21
CA ILE A 30 -1.63 5.46 -4.36
C ILE A 30 -1.76 6.11 -2.98
N ILE A 31 -2.99 6.32 -2.54
CA ILE A 31 -3.29 6.71 -1.16
C ILE A 31 -3.58 5.44 -0.35
N MET A 32 -2.70 5.14 0.62
CA MET A 32 -2.74 3.88 1.37
C MET A 32 -3.68 3.98 2.59
N ASP A 33 -4.97 4.17 2.35
CA ASP A 33 -5.97 4.29 3.40
C ASP A 33 -6.49 2.92 3.89
N GLY A 34 -7.07 2.89 5.09
CA GLY A 34 -7.83 1.77 5.61
C GLY A 34 -7.11 0.90 6.65
N ASN A 35 -5.82 1.11 6.89
CA ASN A 35 -5.02 0.32 7.86
C ASN A 35 -5.67 0.25 9.26
N GLY A 36 -6.09 1.40 9.80
CA GLY A 36 -6.77 1.46 11.10
C GLY A 36 -8.14 0.74 11.12
N ARG A 37 -8.91 0.85 10.03
CA ARG A 37 -10.22 0.16 9.90
C ARG A 37 -10.02 -1.35 9.76
N TRP A 38 -8.99 -1.78 9.03
CA TRP A 38 -8.62 -3.19 8.87
C TRP A 38 -8.27 -3.84 10.22
N ALA A 39 -7.50 -3.14 11.07
CA ALA A 39 -7.13 -3.60 12.41
C ALA A 39 -8.36 -3.66 13.33
N LYS A 40 -9.19 -2.61 13.33
CA LYS A 40 -10.41 -2.55 14.15
C LYS A 40 -11.38 -3.68 13.85
N LYS A 41 -11.59 -4.02 12.56
CA LYS A 41 -12.43 -5.16 12.14
C LYS A 41 -11.95 -6.51 12.69
N ARG A 42 -10.67 -6.62 13.04
CA ARG A 42 -10.02 -7.83 13.58
C ARG A 42 -9.78 -7.76 15.09
N LYS A 43 -10.31 -6.74 15.77
CA LYS A 43 -10.05 -6.49 17.20
C LYS A 43 -8.55 -6.38 17.52
N MET A 44 -7.76 -5.83 16.59
CA MET A 44 -6.31 -5.65 16.73
C MET A 44 -5.95 -4.16 16.96
N PRO A 45 -4.81 -3.87 17.61
CA PRO A 45 -4.28 -2.51 17.69
C PRO A 45 -4.02 -1.90 16.31
N ARG A 46 -4.21 -0.58 16.15
CA ARG A 46 -4.02 0.14 14.88
C ARG A 46 -2.62 -0.04 14.28
N ILE A 47 -1.61 -0.09 15.15
CA ILE A 47 -0.20 -0.40 14.84
C ILE A 47 -0.09 -1.67 13.98
N LYS A 48 -0.85 -2.72 14.30
CA LYS A 48 -0.83 -3.96 13.52
C LYS A 48 -1.36 -3.75 12.09
N GLY A 49 -2.36 -2.89 11.92
CA GLY A 49 -2.84 -2.51 10.60
C GLY A 49 -1.78 -1.77 9.78
N HIS A 50 -1.03 -0.87 10.40
CA HIS A 50 0.08 -0.17 9.74
C HIS A 50 1.22 -1.11 9.35
N TYR A 51 1.53 -2.11 10.19
CA TYR A 51 2.48 -3.18 9.86
C TYR A 51 2.04 -3.97 8.62
N GLU A 52 0.78 -4.40 8.55
CA GLU A 52 0.25 -5.11 7.37
C GLU A 52 0.21 -4.21 6.12
N GLY A 53 -0.04 -2.90 6.30
CA GLY A 53 0.11 -1.91 5.25
C GLY A 53 1.51 -1.92 4.64
N MET A 54 2.56 -1.94 5.49
CA MET A 54 3.95 -2.02 5.04
C MET A 54 4.26 -3.31 4.26
N GLN A 55 3.71 -4.46 4.67
CA GLN A 55 3.84 -5.70 3.89
C GLN A 55 3.11 -5.62 2.55
N THR A 56 1.98 -4.91 2.50
CA THR A 56 1.20 -4.70 1.29
C THR A 56 1.97 -3.84 0.28
N ILE A 57 2.69 -2.82 0.75
CA ILE A 57 3.57 -2.00 -0.10
C ILE A 57 4.57 -2.88 -0.85
N LYS A 58 5.26 -3.79 -0.14
CA LYS A 58 6.25 -4.68 -0.79
C LYS A 58 5.65 -5.45 -1.96
N LYS A 59 4.43 -5.96 -1.80
CA LYS A 59 3.71 -6.68 -2.85
C LYS A 59 3.36 -5.79 -4.03
N ILE A 60 2.81 -4.60 -3.76
CA ILE A 60 2.43 -3.64 -4.80
C ILE A 60 3.65 -3.19 -5.59
N THR A 61 4.75 -2.85 -4.91
CA THR A 61 5.97 -2.39 -5.55
C THR A 61 6.58 -3.46 -6.47
N ARG A 62 6.58 -4.74 -6.05
CA ARG A 62 6.99 -5.87 -6.90
C ARG A 62 6.13 -5.94 -8.17
N VAL A 63 4.82 -6.01 -8.01
CA VAL A 63 3.89 -6.13 -9.14
C VAL A 63 3.99 -4.94 -10.08
N ALA A 64 4.07 -3.71 -9.53
CA ALA A 64 4.24 -2.49 -10.32
C ALA A 64 5.53 -2.53 -11.15
N SER A 65 6.63 -3.02 -10.58
CA SER A 65 7.86 -3.23 -11.33
C SER A 65 7.67 -4.30 -12.41
N ASP A 66 7.11 -5.45 -12.08
CA ASP A 66 6.95 -6.57 -13.02
C ASP A 66 6.14 -6.17 -14.27
N ILE A 67 5.05 -5.42 -14.08
CA ILE A 67 4.18 -4.95 -15.17
C ILE A 67 4.74 -3.74 -15.93
N GLY A 68 5.84 -3.13 -15.48
CA GLY A 68 6.54 -2.07 -16.21
C GLY A 68 6.18 -0.63 -15.83
N VAL A 69 5.57 -0.41 -14.67
CA VAL A 69 5.39 0.95 -14.12
C VAL A 69 6.76 1.54 -13.81
N LYS A 70 7.01 2.77 -14.25
CA LYS A 70 8.30 3.45 -14.08
C LYS A 70 8.38 4.22 -12.77
N TYR A 71 7.28 4.83 -12.33
CA TYR A 71 7.20 5.68 -11.15
C TYR A 71 6.04 5.23 -10.25
N LEU A 72 6.33 4.99 -8.98
CA LEU A 72 5.30 4.66 -7.98
C LEU A 72 5.39 5.64 -6.82
N THR A 73 4.31 6.37 -6.56
CA THR A 73 4.20 7.29 -5.43
C THR A 73 3.19 6.76 -4.43
N LEU A 74 3.61 6.66 -3.16
CA LEU A 74 2.79 6.14 -2.08
C LEU A 74 2.58 7.23 -1.04
N TYR A 75 1.32 7.60 -0.80
CA TYR A 75 0.99 8.55 0.27
C TYR A 75 0.94 7.83 1.61
N ALA A 76 2.02 7.98 2.37
CA ALA A 76 2.27 7.22 3.59
C ALA A 76 1.74 7.91 4.85
N PHE A 77 1.70 9.25 4.87
CA PHE A 77 1.27 10.02 6.04
C PHE A 77 0.70 11.37 5.64
N SER A 78 -0.49 11.71 6.15
CA SER A 78 -1.18 12.98 5.85
C SER A 78 -1.05 14.04 6.96
N THR A 79 -1.36 15.29 6.63
CA THR A 79 -1.42 16.41 7.60
C THR A 79 -2.36 16.12 8.77
N GLU A 80 -3.46 15.41 8.54
CA GLU A 80 -4.45 15.08 9.56
C GLU A 80 -3.93 13.97 10.49
N ASN A 81 -2.92 13.20 10.07
CA ASN A 81 -2.37 12.12 10.87
C ASN A 81 -1.56 12.62 12.06
N TRP A 82 -1.13 13.89 12.06
CA TRP A 82 -0.48 14.53 13.20
C TRP A 82 -1.41 14.70 14.41
N SER A 83 -2.73 14.70 14.21
CA SER A 83 -3.72 14.77 15.31
C SER A 83 -3.88 13.45 16.09
N ARG A 84 -3.17 12.39 15.70
CA ARG A 84 -3.24 11.07 16.34
C ARG A 84 -2.37 11.01 17.59
N PRO A 85 -2.56 10.00 18.47
CA PRO A 85 -1.70 9.80 19.63
C PRO A 85 -0.22 9.72 19.23
N GLU A 86 0.66 10.35 20.02
CA GLU A 86 2.09 10.47 19.74
C GLU A 86 2.76 9.10 19.52
N SER A 87 2.38 8.08 20.29
CA SER A 87 2.87 6.72 20.12
C SER A 87 2.51 6.11 18.76
N GLU A 88 1.35 6.43 18.19
CA GLU A 88 0.95 6.01 16.84
C GLU A 88 1.74 6.79 15.78
N VAL A 89 1.93 8.10 15.96
CA VAL A 89 2.73 8.93 15.05
C VAL A 89 4.18 8.44 14.99
N ASN A 90 4.82 8.25 16.15
CA ASN A 90 6.19 7.75 16.26
C ASN A 90 6.33 6.36 15.62
N TYR A 91 5.34 5.49 15.78
CA TYR A 91 5.34 4.19 15.11
C TYR A 91 5.29 4.34 13.59
N ILE A 92 4.39 5.19 13.07
CA ILE A 92 4.24 5.37 11.62
C ILE A 92 5.49 6.00 11.01
N MET A 93 6.12 6.98 11.66
CA MET A 93 7.35 7.60 11.16
C MET A 93 8.54 6.64 11.10
N ASN A 94 8.56 5.61 11.95
CA ASN A 94 9.59 4.57 11.91
C ASN A 94 9.37 3.53 10.80
N LEU A 95 8.15 3.39 10.27
CA LEU A 95 7.85 2.39 9.25
C LEU A 95 8.57 2.64 7.91
N PRO A 96 8.59 3.86 7.34
CA PRO A 96 9.36 4.17 6.14
C PRO A 96 10.84 3.82 6.27
N VAL A 97 11.46 4.14 7.40
CA VAL A 97 12.88 3.85 7.66
C VAL A 97 13.14 2.35 7.65
N ASN A 98 12.30 1.57 8.33
CA ASN A 98 12.41 0.11 8.36
C ASN A 98 12.11 -0.52 7.00
N PHE A 99 11.14 0.03 6.27
CA PHE A 99 10.80 -0.41 4.93
C PHE A 99 11.98 -0.20 3.98
N LEU A 100 12.53 1.02 3.90
CA LEU A 100 13.66 1.32 3.02
C LEU A 100 14.88 0.48 3.39
N LYS A 101 15.24 0.36 4.67
CA LYS A 101 16.41 -0.45 5.09
C LYS A 101 16.32 -1.92 4.68
N THR A 102 15.14 -2.52 4.79
CA THR A 102 14.96 -3.96 4.55
C THR A 102 14.61 -4.30 3.12
N PHE A 103 13.95 -3.39 2.41
CA PHE A 103 13.37 -3.67 1.10
C PHE A 103 14.12 -3.00 -0.04
N LEU A 104 14.81 -1.89 0.19
CA LEU A 104 15.58 -1.22 -0.84
C LEU A 104 16.67 -2.10 -1.47
N PRO A 105 17.42 -2.96 -0.73
CA PRO A 105 18.38 -3.87 -1.35
C PRO A 105 17.71 -4.86 -2.31
N GLU A 106 16.56 -5.42 -1.91
CA GLU A 106 15.77 -6.33 -2.76
C GLU A 106 15.24 -5.60 -4.00
N LEU A 107 14.81 -4.34 -3.82
CA LEU A 107 14.29 -3.49 -4.88
C LEU A 107 15.38 -3.25 -5.95
N ILE A 108 16.59 -2.89 -5.53
CA ILE A 108 17.72 -2.63 -6.43
C ILE A 108 18.14 -3.91 -7.17
N GLU A 109 18.15 -5.06 -6.50
CA GLU A 109 18.61 -6.32 -7.09
C GLU A 109 17.60 -6.90 -8.09
N LYS A 110 16.29 -6.80 -7.81
CA LYS A 110 15.26 -7.59 -8.49
C LYS A 110 14.27 -6.78 -9.33
N MET A 111 14.12 -5.48 -9.08
CA MET A 111 13.09 -4.65 -9.72
C MET A 111 13.65 -3.85 -10.90
N SER A 112 13.85 -4.53 -12.03
CA SER A 112 14.55 -3.98 -13.19
C SER A 112 13.81 -2.85 -13.94
N LYS A 113 12.49 -2.70 -13.75
CA LYS A 113 11.67 -1.73 -14.53
C LYS A 113 11.22 -0.51 -13.73
N LEU A 114 11.19 -0.60 -12.39
CA LEU A 114 10.80 0.54 -11.55
C LEU A 114 11.99 1.49 -11.43
N LYS A 115 11.83 2.73 -11.86
CA LYS A 115 12.90 3.73 -11.83
C LYS A 115 12.93 4.50 -10.52
N GLN A 116 11.76 4.75 -9.94
CA GLN A 116 11.63 5.58 -8.74
C GLN A 116 10.44 5.15 -7.88
N LEU A 117 10.66 5.15 -6.57
CA LEU A 117 9.66 4.91 -5.54
C LEU A 117 9.64 6.10 -4.57
N ASP A 118 8.54 6.83 -4.54
CA ASP A 118 8.37 7.98 -3.65
C ASP A 118 7.45 7.63 -2.47
N LEU A 119 7.88 7.97 -1.26
CA LEU A 119 7.08 7.90 -0.04
C LEU A 119 6.72 9.32 0.40
N LEU A 120 5.48 9.74 0.12
CA LEU A 120 5.00 11.06 0.49
C LEU A 120 4.55 11.09 1.95
N ILE A 121 5.19 11.96 2.72
CA ILE A 121 4.86 12.30 4.11
C ILE A 121 4.54 13.78 4.14
N SER A 122 3.29 14.11 4.50
CA SER A 122 2.87 15.49 4.65
C SER A 122 3.31 16.03 6.02
N CYS A 123 4.14 17.06 6.00
CA CYS A 123 4.55 17.78 7.20
C CYS A 123 3.55 18.90 7.47
N GLN A 124 3.15 19.09 8.74
CA GLN A 124 2.48 20.32 9.12
C GLN A 124 3.53 21.43 9.21
N ASN A 125 3.31 22.56 8.53
CA ASN A 125 4.03 23.79 8.82
C ASN A 125 3.69 24.17 10.26
N GLN A 126 4.56 23.86 11.21
CA GLN A 126 4.56 24.54 12.50
C GLN A 126 5.01 25.98 12.22
N ARG A 127 4.02 26.87 12.09
CA ARG A 127 4.23 28.31 12.32
C ARG A 127 3.95 28.60 13.78
#